data_AF-A0AAU8JBI2-F1
#
_entry.id   AF-A0AAU8JBI2-F1
#
_cell.length_a   1.000
_cell.length_b   1.000
_cell.length_c   1.000
_cell.angle_alpha   90.00
_cell.angle_beta   90.00
_cell.angle_gamma   90.00
#
_symmetry.space_group_name_H-M   'P 1'
#
loop_
_entity.id
_entity.type
_entity.pdbx_description
1 polymer ?
#
loop_
_entity_poly.entity_id
_entity_poly.type
_entity_poly.pdbx_seq_one_letter_code
_entity_poly.pdbx_strand_id
1 'polypeptide(L)'
;MLSLLSLHTIRSRSQDTSAYQEIEFSAAAQWSQRQLKANREVIIIGDFNSTPWSDRFRQFVRRCSAPRHMPRSSDLMNSQK
;
A
#
# COMPACT_ATOMS: atom_id res chain seq x y z
N MET A 1 0.55 4.44 17.30
CA MET A 1 1.90 4.91 16.91
C MET A 1 1.92 5.07 15.39
N LEU A 2 2.43 6.19 14.89
CA LEU A 2 2.51 6.47 13.45
C LEU A 2 3.83 5.95 12.86
N SER A 3 3.79 5.39 11.66
CA SER A 3 4.96 5.04 10.85
C SER A 3 4.90 5.76 9.52
N LEU A 4 5.93 6.54 9.23
CA LEU A 4 6.06 7.33 8.01
C LEU A 4 7.16 6.76 7.12
N LEU A 5 6.85 6.56 5.84
CA LEU A 5 7.84 6.29 4.79
C LEU A 5 7.76 7.40 3.74
N SER A 6 8.87 8.13 3.58
CA SER A 6 9.07 9.03 2.44
C SER A 6 9.89 8.30 1.39
N LEU A 7 9.40 8.20 0.16
CA LEU A 7 10.07 7.47 -0.92
C LEU A 7 10.18 8.28 -2.21
N HIS A 8 11.21 7.98 -2.99
CA HIS A 8 11.37 8.45 -4.35
C HIS A 8 11.74 7.23 -5.21
N THR A 9 10.79 6.69 -5.96
CA THR A 9 11.05 5.50 -6.79
C THR A 9 11.74 5.87 -8.10
N ILE A 10 12.38 4.90 -8.74
CA ILE A 10 12.92 5.06 -10.08
C ILE A 10 11.83 5.45 -11.08
N ARG A 11 12.21 6.29 -12.04
CA ARG A 11 11.33 6.62 -13.16
C ARG A 11 11.29 5.49 -14.19
N SER A 12 10.11 4.95 -14.41
CA SER A 12 9.83 3.93 -15.42
C SER A 12 9.86 4.56 -16.83
N ARG A 13 10.94 4.29 -17.59
CA ARG A 13 11.15 4.76 -18.98
C ARG A 13 11.35 3.62 -19.98
N SER A 14 11.57 2.41 -19.48
CA SER A 14 11.86 1.19 -20.22
C SER A 14 11.31 -0.03 -19.49
N GLN A 15 11.40 -1.21 -20.09
CA GLN A 15 11.03 -2.46 -19.44
C GLN A 15 11.90 -2.75 -18.20
N ASP A 16 13.19 -2.47 -18.27
CA ASP A 16 14.10 -2.71 -17.14
C ASP A 16 13.79 -1.78 -15.96
N THR A 17 13.67 -0.47 -16.22
CA THR A 17 13.31 0.50 -15.17
C THR A 17 11.91 0.28 -14.62
N SER A 18 11.01 -0.32 -15.41
CA SER A 18 9.71 -0.79 -14.96
C SER A 18 9.80 -1.94 -13.96
N ALA A 19 10.69 -2.91 -14.21
CA ALA A 19 10.93 -4.02 -13.30
C ALA A 19 11.55 -3.54 -11.98
N TYR A 20 12.51 -2.60 -12.03
CA TYR A 20 13.08 -2.00 -10.82
C TYR A 20 12.03 -1.24 -10.00
N GLN A 21 11.15 -0.47 -10.64
CA GLN A 21 10.07 0.23 -9.93
C GLN A 21 9.10 -0.75 -9.24
N GLU A 22 8.83 -1.91 -9.84
CA GLU A 22 8.01 -2.96 -9.22
C GLU A 22 8.66 -3.55 -7.96
N ILE A 23 10.00 -3.67 -7.95
CA ILE A 23 10.76 -4.12 -6.77
C ILE A 23 10.61 -3.09 -5.64
N GLU A 24 10.74 -1.79 -5.93
CA GLU A 24 10.58 -0.72 -4.94
C GLU A 24 9.16 -0.68 -4.36
N PHE A 25 8.14 -0.76 -5.21
CA PHE A 25 6.75 -0.85 -4.74
C PHE A 25 6.49 -2.11 -3.90
N SER A 26 7.05 -3.25 -4.30
CA SER A 26 6.94 -4.49 -3.53
C SER A 26 7.58 -4.37 -2.15
N ALA A 27 8.77 -3.77 -2.06
CA ALA A 27 9.46 -3.54 -0.79
C ALA A 27 8.68 -2.58 0.13
N ALA A 28 8.16 -1.47 -0.42
CA ALA A 28 7.33 -0.52 0.32
C ALA A 28 6.02 -1.16 0.82
N ALA A 29 5.37 -1.99 -0.01
CA ALA A 29 4.17 -2.70 0.40
C ALA A 29 4.45 -3.71 1.52
N GLN A 30 5.53 -4.50 1.42
CA GLN A 30 5.92 -5.42 2.49
C GLN A 30 6.25 -4.68 3.80
N TRP A 31 6.94 -3.54 3.72
CA TRP A 31 7.19 -2.70 4.88
C TRP A 31 5.88 -2.21 5.52
N SER A 32 4.94 -1.70 4.71
CA SER A 32 3.62 -1.24 5.16
C SER A 32 2.87 -2.34 5.91
N GLN A 33 2.83 -3.54 5.32
CA GLN A 33 2.16 -4.70 5.93
C GLN A 33 2.77 -5.08 7.29
N ARG A 34 4.09 -4.98 7.46
CA ARG A 34 4.75 -5.20 8.76
C ARG A 34 4.33 -4.15 9.79
N GLN A 35 4.22 -2.88 9.41
CA GLN A 35 3.76 -1.82 10.32
C GLN A 35 2.30 -1.99 10.72
N LEU A 36 1.42 -2.34 9.77
CA LEU A 36 0.01 -2.62 10.03
C LEU A 36 -0.16 -3.83 10.97
N LYS A 37 0.61 -4.91 10.76
CA LYS A 37 0.63 -6.08 11.68
C LYS A 37 1.12 -5.71 13.09
N ALA A 38 1.94 -4.68 13.22
CA ALA A 38 2.38 -4.14 14.50
C ALA A 38 1.41 -3.09 15.08
N ASN A 39 0.17 -3.01 14.57
CA ASN A 39 -0.88 -2.09 14.98
C ASN A 39 -0.48 -0.61 14.91
N ARG A 40 0.30 -0.26 13.87
CA ARG A 40 0.72 1.12 13.59
C ARG A 40 -0.11 1.71 12.46
N GLU A 41 -0.38 3.01 12.56
CA GLU A 41 -0.88 3.78 11.42
C GLU A 41 0.28 3.98 10.43
N VAL A 42 -0.02 3.89 9.13
CA VAL A 42 1.00 3.96 8.07
C VAL A 42 0.68 5.09 7.12
N ILE A 43 1.65 5.98 6.93
CA ILE A 43 1.63 7.01 5.90
C ILE A 43 2.81 6.76 4.96
N ILE A 44 2.54 6.70 3.66
CA ILE A 44 3.56 6.64 2.61
C ILE A 44 3.39 7.87 1.72
N ILE A 45 4.45 8.66 1.58
CA ILE A 45 4.46 9.89 0.78
C ILE A 45 5.72 9.95 -0.08
N GLY A 46 5.69 10.85 -1.07
CA GLY A 46 6.84 11.19 -1.90
C GLY A 46 6.54 11.09 -3.39
N ASP A 47 7.58 10.92 -4.19
CA ASP A 47 7.49 10.83 -5.65
C ASP A 47 7.51 9.36 -6.08
N PHE A 48 6.35 8.85 -6.48
CA PHE A 48 6.19 7.48 -6.93
C PHE A 48 6.60 7.29 -8.40
N ASN A 49 6.98 8.35 -9.12
CA ASN A 49 7.29 8.35 -10.54
C ASN A 49 6.31 7.50 -11.37
N SER A 50 5.03 7.58 -11.00
CA SER A 50 3.94 6.77 -11.55
C SER A 50 2.66 7.58 -11.52
N THR A 51 1.73 7.26 -12.41
CA THR A 51 0.42 7.90 -12.45
C THR A 51 -0.60 7.12 -11.61
N PRO A 52 -1.63 7.77 -11.05
CA PRO A 52 -2.65 7.10 -10.23
C PRO A 52 -3.43 5.99 -10.96
N TRP A 53 -3.50 6.07 -12.29
CA TRP A 53 -4.17 5.09 -13.13
C TRP A 53 -3.27 3.95 -13.61
N SER A 54 -1.97 3.97 -13.32
CA SER A 54 -1.09 2.87 -13.71
C SER A 54 -1.47 1.59 -12.95
N ASP A 55 -1.53 0.47 -13.65
CA ASP A 55 -1.89 -0.80 -13.02
C ASP A 55 -0.93 -1.19 -11.90
N ARG A 56 0.36 -0.90 -12.11
CA ARG A 56 1.43 -1.10 -11.13
C ARG A 56 1.16 -0.33 -9.84
N PHE A 57 0.87 0.97 -9.95
CA PHE A 57 0.58 1.81 -8.79
C PHE A 57 -0.70 1.37 -8.09
N ARG A 58 -1.77 1.03 -8.84
CA ARG A 58 -3.01 0.49 -8.27
C ARG A 58 -2.78 -0.82 -7.52
N GLN A 59 -1.95 -1.71 -8.05
CA GLN A 59 -1.56 -2.95 -7.37
C GLN A 59 -0.76 -2.67 -6.09
N PHE A 60 0.16 -1.71 -6.13
CA PHE A 60 0.90 -1.24 -4.96
C PHE A 60 -0.05 -0.74 -3.86
N VAL A 61 -0.97 0.18 -4.18
CA VAL A 61 -1.96 0.71 -3.23
C VAL A 61 -2.83 -0.41 -2.64
N ARG A 62 -3.28 -1.36 -3.44
CA ARG A 62 -4.03 -2.53 -2.95
C ARG A 62 -3.22 -3.38 -1.97
N ARG A 63 -1.92 -3.58 -2.22
CA ARG A 63 -1.03 -4.35 -1.35
C ARG A 63 -0.70 -3.62 -0.03
N CYS A 64 -0.66 -2.30 -0.04
CA CYS A 64 -0.48 -1.46 1.15
C CYS A 64 -1.73 -1.37 2.03
N SER A 65 -2.91 -1.54 1.44
CA SER A 65 -4.17 -1.51 2.18
C SER A 65 -4.31 -2.78 3.02
N ALA A 66 -4.66 -2.63 4.30
CA ALA A 66 -5.15 -3.77 5.07
C ALA A 66 -6.37 -4.37 4.35
N PRO A 67 -6.66 -5.69 4.49
CA PRO A 67 -7.97 -6.20 4.14
C PRO A 67 -8.98 -5.33 4.88
N ARG A 68 -9.82 -4.60 4.15
CA ARG A 68 -10.95 -3.93 4.79
C ARG A 68 -11.74 -5.04 5.44
N HIS A 69 -11.69 -5.14 6.76
CA HIS A 69 -12.72 -5.82 7.51
C HIS A 69 -13.96 -4.96 7.29
N MET A 70 -14.65 -5.18 6.16
CA MET A 70 -16.01 -4.74 6.01
C MET A 70 -16.77 -5.62 7.00
N PRO A 71 -17.33 -5.07 8.09
CA PRO A 71 -18.22 -5.85 8.92
C PRO A 71 -19.31 -6.39 7.99
N ARG A 72 -19.53 -7.70 8.01
CA ARG A 72 -20.69 -8.26 7.31
C ARG A 72 -21.93 -7.69 7.98
N SER A 73 -23.04 -7.55 7.24
CA SER A 73 -24.30 -7.08 7.82
C SER A 73 -24.73 -7.89 9.06
N SER A 74 -24.31 -9.15 9.15
CA SER A 74 -24.47 -10.00 10.35
C SER A 74 -23.76 -9.48 11.60
N ASP A 75 -22.59 -8.87 11.44
CA ASP A 75 -21.76 -8.38 12.55
C ASP A 75 -22.34 -7.09 13.12
N LEU A 76 -22.97 -6.27 12.27
CA LEU A 76 -23.70 -5.05 12.67
C LEU A 76 -25.00 -5.37 13.42
N MET A 77 -25.67 -6.47 13.05
CA MET A 77 -26.92 -6.89 13.69
C MET A 77 -26.71 -7.53 15.08
N ASN A 78 -25.58 -8.20 15.31
CA ASN A 78 -25.28 -8.81 16.61
C ASN A 78 -24.71 -7.84 17.65
N SER A 79 -24.25 -6.65 17.24
CA SER A 79 -23.74 -5.63 18.18
C SER A 79 -24.84 -4.79 18.84
N GLN A 80 -26.12 -5.01 18.48
CA GLN A 80 -27.29 -4.33 19.07
C GLN A 80 -28.11 -5.21 20.03
N LYS A 81 -27.53 -6.31 20.52
CA LYS A 81 -28.10 -7.17 21.56
C LYS A 81 -27.15 -7.25 22.75
#